data_AF-A0A527VL84-F1
#
_entry.id   AF-A0A527VL84-F1
#
_cell.length_a   1.000
_cell.length_b   1.000
_cell.length_c   1.000
_cell.angle_alpha   90.00
_cell.angle_beta   90.00
_cell.angle_gamma   90.00
#
_symmetry.space_group_name_H-M   'P 1'
#
loop_
_entity.id
_entity.type
_entity.pdbx_description
1 polymer ?
#
loop_
_entity_poly.entity_id
_entity_poly.type
_entity_poly.pdbx_seq_one_letter_code
_entity_poly.pdbx_strand_id
1 'polypeptide(L)' 'IADGFINETGGYQVTPRVMLSKDRPTAIIFNNDAMALGGCKALAEMGIRPGHDIAVIVIVDTPLCRYFSPT' A
#
# COMPACT_ATOMS: atom_id res chain seq x y z
N ILE A 1 -7.68 -8.62 -2.24
CA ILE A 1 -8.22 -7.41 -1.58
C ILE A 1 -8.32 -7.73 -0.10
N ALA A 2 -7.92 -6.81 0.79
CA ALA A 2 -7.98 -7.00 2.23
C ALA A 2 -8.52 -5.72 2.88
N ASP A 3 -9.37 -5.88 3.89
CA ASP A 3 -10.11 -4.78 4.51
C ASP A 3 -9.55 -4.43 5.90
N GLY A 4 -9.53 -3.14 6.20
CA GLY A 4 -9.05 -2.57 7.46
C GLY A 4 -9.43 -1.10 7.61
N PHE A 5 -9.08 -0.49 8.74
CA PHE A 5 -9.32 0.93 8.97
C PHE A 5 -8.53 1.80 7.98
N ILE A 6 -9.13 2.92 7.56
CA ILE A 6 -8.51 3.88 6.63
C ILE A 6 -7.56 4.80 7.42
N ASN A 7 -6.51 4.22 8.01
CA ASN A 7 -5.48 4.90 8.77
C ASN A 7 -4.17 4.08 8.79
N GLU A 8 -3.11 4.62 9.41
CA GLU A 8 -1.80 3.95 9.52
C GLU A 8 -1.90 2.56 10.16
N THR A 9 -2.61 2.44 11.28
CA THR A 9 -2.77 1.16 11.99
C THR A 9 -3.46 0.11 11.13
N GLY A 10 -4.49 0.49 10.37
CA GLY A 10 -5.18 -0.40 9.47
C GLY A 10 -4.28 -0.91 8.35
N GLY A 11 -3.51 -0.01 7.72
CA GLY A 11 -2.51 -0.38 6.71
C GLY A 11 -1.45 -1.36 7.24
N TYR A 12 -0.94 -1.12 8.44
CA TYR A 12 -0.01 -2.02 9.14
C TYR A 12 -0.62 -3.41 9.38
N GLN A 13 -1.87 -3.48 9.85
CA GLN A 13 -2.53 -4.74 10.19
C GLN A 13 -2.89 -5.61 8.98
N VAL A 14 -3.30 -5.00 7.86
CA VAL A 14 -3.76 -5.75 6.68
C VAL A 14 -2.59 -6.26 5.81
N THR A 15 -1.45 -5.57 5.85
CA THR A 15 -0.32 -5.85 4.96
C THR A 15 0.25 -7.27 5.11
N PRO A 16 0.50 -7.81 6.32
CA PRO A 16 0.95 -9.19 6.47
C PRO A 16 -0.05 -10.20 5.91
N ARG A 17 -1.36 -9.96 6.05
CA ARG A 17 -2.41 -10.86 5.53
C ARG A 17 -2.35 -10.96 4.00
N VAL A 18 -2.08 -9.83 3.35
CA VAL A 18 -1.90 -9.76 1.89
C VAL A 18 -0.61 -10.46 1.47
N MET A 19 0.49 -10.20 2.17
CA MET A 19 1.82 -10.74 1.82
C MET A 19 2.00 -12.23 2.11
N LEU A 20 1.22 -12.78 3.05
CA LEU A 20 1.20 -14.21 3.39
C LEU A 20 0.12 -14.99 2.63
N SER A 21 -0.58 -14.37 1.68
CA SER A 21 -1.51 -15.08 0.81
C SER A 21 -0.76 -16.08 -0.09
N LYS A 22 -1.48 -17.12 -0.54
CA LYS A 22 -0.90 -18.19 -1.37
C LYS A 22 -0.20 -17.64 -2.62
N ASP A 23 -0.84 -16.68 -3.27
CA ASP A 23 -0.30 -15.96 -4.42
C ASP A 23 0.23 -14.60 -3.94
N ARG A 24 1.43 -14.61 -3.36
CA ARG A 24 2.07 -13.40 -2.84
C ARG A 24 2.14 -12.33 -3.93
N PRO A 25 1.63 -11.11 -3.68
CA PRO A 25 1.61 -10.06 -4.69
C PRO A 25 2.99 -9.47 -4.95
N THR A 26 3.17 -8.94 -6.15
CA THR A 26 4.34 -8.11 -6.56
C THR A 26 4.08 -6.61 -6.42
N ALA A 27 2.84 -6.21 -6.13
CA ALA A 27 2.43 -4.84 -5.87
C ALA A 27 1.30 -4.77 -4.85
N ILE A 28 1.28 -3.74 -4.01
CA ILE A 28 0.13 -3.40 -3.15
C ILE A 28 -0.34 -1.99 -3.49
N ILE A 29 -1.65 -1.85 -3.69
CA ILE A 29 -2.33 -0.57 -3.83
C ILE A 29 -2.99 -0.24 -2.49
N PHE A 30 -2.62 0.89 -1.90
CA PHE A 30 -3.25 1.42 -0.69
C PHE A 30 -4.23 2.53 -1.03
N ASN A 31 -5.32 2.61 -0.26
CA ASN A 31 -6.41 3.56 -0.48
C ASN A 31 -6.01 5.01 -0.17
N ASN A 32 -5.05 5.22 0.73
CA ASN A 32 -4.46 6.51 1.03
C ASN A 32 -3.02 6.37 1.54
N ASP A 33 -2.36 7.51 1.71
CA ASP A 33 -0.99 7.65 2.20
C ASP A 33 -0.80 7.14 3.62
N ALA A 34 -1.74 7.40 4.52
CA ALA A 34 -1.68 6.90 5.90
C ALA A 34 -1.60 5.37 5.94
N MET A 35 -2.49 4.68 5.22
CA MET A 35 -2.44 3.22 5.12
C MET A 35 -1.14 2.73 4.46
N ALA A 36 -0.66 3.44 3.43
CA ALA A 36 0.59 3.10 2.76
C ALA A 36 1.79 3.18 3.69
N LEU A 37 1.86 4.20 4.56
CA LEU A 37 2.91 4.32 5.57
C LEU A 37 2.89 3.16 6.56
N GLY A 38 1.72 2.81 7.08
CA GLY A 38 1.56 1.66 7.97
C GLY A 38 1.93 0.34 7.29
N GLY A 39 1.54 0.17 6.02
CA GLY A 39 1.90 -1.00 5.23
C GLY A 39 3.39 -1.09 4.92
N CYS A 40 4.04 0.03 4.58
CA CYS A 40 5.49 0.11 4.39
C CYS A 40 6.24 -0.29 5.67
N LYS A 41 5.76 0.14 6.84
CA LYS A 41 6.30 -0.29 8.13
C LYS A 41 6.19 -1.81 8.30
N ALA A 42 5.00 -2.38 8.07
CA ALA A 42 4.79 -3.82 8.16
C ALA A 42 5.69 -4.60 7.18
N LEU A 43 5.83 -4.13 5.94
CA LEU A 43 6.75 -4.72 4.95
C LEU A 43 8.20 -4.71 5.44
N ALA A 44 8.67 -3.57 5.97
CA ALA A 44 10.03 -3.45 6.48
C ALA A 44 10.30 -4.40 7.65
N GLU A 45 9.36 -4.56 8.57
CA GLU A 45 9.44 -5.52 9.69
C GLU A 45 9.40 -6.99 9.22
N MET A 46 8.79 -7.26 8.06
CA MET A 46 8.86 -8.55 7.38
C MET A 46 10.17 -8.75 6.59
N GLY A 47 11.09 -7.78 6.61
CA GLY A 47 12.34 -7.82 5.84
C GLY A 47 12.16 -7.58 4.34
N ILE A 48 11.03 -7.00 3.92
CA ILE A 48 10.69 -6.72 2.52
C ILE A 48 10.85 -5.23 2.27
N ARG A 49 11.63 -4.83 1.27
CA ARG A 49 11.89 -3.41 0.96
C ARG A 49 10.80 -2.83 0.05
N PRO A 50 9.96 -1.89 0.53
CA PRO A 50 8.98 -1.20 -0.31
C PRO A 50 9.65 -0.46 -1.47
N GLY A 51 9.08 -0.51 -2.66
CA GLY A 51 9.62 0.12 -3.88
C GLY A 51 10.79 -0.63 -4.53
N HIS A 52 11.31 -1.68 -3.90
CA HIS A 52 12.36 -2.54 -4.48
C HIS A 52 11.89 -3.98 -4.61
N ASP A 53 11.52 -4.62 -3.49
CA ASP A 53 11.11 -6.02 -3.46
C ASP A 53 9.60 -6.18 -3.75
N ILE A 54 8.85 -5.09 -3.60
CA ILE A 54 7.43 -5.00 -3.93
C ILE A 54 7.07 -3.57 -4.33
N ALA A 55 6.25 -3.40 -5.37
CA ALA A 55 5.74 -2.09 -5.73
C ALA A 55 4.70 -1.63 -4.70
N VAL A 56 4.79 -0.36 -4.28
CA VAL A 56 3.79 0.27 -3.41
C VAL A 56 3.17 1.43 -4.16
N ILE A 57 1.85 1.38 -4.31
CA ILE A 57 1.06 2.38 -5.02
C ILE A 57 0.07 2.95 -4.03
N VAL A 58 -0.16 4.26 -4.11
CA VAL A 58 -1.13 4.96 -3.28
C VAL A 58 -2.13 5.65 -4.20
N ILE A 59 -3.41 5.46 -3.92
CA ILE A 59 -4.46 6.25 -4.55
C ILE A 59 -4.49 7.60 -3.84
N VAL A 60 -4.24 8.65 -4.60
CA VAL A 60 -4.34 10.03 -4.14
C VAL A 60 -5.42 10.74 -4.95
N ASP A 61 -6.33 11.43 -4.27
CA ASP A 61 -7.26 12.36 -4.89
C ASP A 61 -6.87 13.77 -4.47
N THR A 62 -6.22 14.49 -5.40
CA THR A 62 -5.84 15.88 -5.19
C THR A 62 -6.42 16.71 -6.33
N PRO A 63 -6.67 18.02 -6.14
CA PRO A 63 -7.12 18.88 -7.23
C PRO A 63 -6.20 18.86 -8.46
N LEU A 64 -4.90 18.56 -8.28
CA LEU A 64 -3.93 18.41 -9.35
C LEU A 64 -4.24 17.24 -10.29
N CYS A 65 -4.89 16.18 -9.81
CA CYS A 65 -5.26 15.02 -10.63
C CYS A 65 -6.14 15.41 -11.82
N ARG A 66 -6.94 16.49 -11.72
CA ARG A 66 -7.78 17.00 -12.81
C ARG A 66 -6.98 17.53 -14.00
N TYR A 67 -5.74 17.92 -13.77
CA TYR A 67 -4.83 18.43 -14.80
C TYR A 67 -3.89 17.35 -15.33
N PHE A 68 -3.94 16.14 -14.75
CA PHE A 68 -3.15 15.00 -15.19
C PHE A 68 -3.86 14.32 -16.36
N SER A 69 -3.57 14.79 -17.58
CA SER A 69 -4.05 14.18 -18.82
C SER A 69 -2.86 13.61 -19.58
N PRO A 70 -2.79 12.28 -19.81
CA PRO A 70 -1.77 11.72 -20.69
C PRO A 70 -2.08 12.20 -22.12
N THR A 71 -1.16 12.98 -22.69
CA THR A 71 -1.14 13.25 -24.14
C THR A 71 -0.40 12.14 -24.87
#